data_AF-A0A0F9SBA5-F1
#
_entry.id   AF-A0A0F9SBA5-F1
#
_cell.length_a   1.000
_cell.length_b   1.000
_cell.length_c   1.000
_cell.angle_alpha   90.00
_cell.angle_beta   90.00
_cell.angle_gamma   90.00
#
_symmetry.space_group_name_H-M   'P 1'
#
loop_
_entity.id
_entity.type
_entity.pdbx_description
1 polymer ?
#
loop_
_entity_poly.entity_id
_entity_poly.type
_entity_poly.pdbx_seq_one_letter_code
_entity_poly.pdbx_strand_id
1 'polypeptide(L)'
;MPRKKKKAKRGRATRKRGIANRAGHDALVVERRSSALRLRIGGARYRQIATELNVSLDTAWHDVQDSIAETNALSTEHAEELRAVELERLDRYLRGLQDVIAGTNSTLKLRAIEIAVHVSARRAKLLGLDAQQTAPAIEEILRTATEIVHIIQSEIQDQRIVDAIIERITSRMERLAPSGTRVLQAAVIDHG
;
A
#
# COMPACT_ATOMS: atom_id res chain seq x y z
N MET A 1 -9.75 -78.34 12.02
CA MET A 1 -9.89 -77.79 10.64
C MET A 1 -10.62 -76.45 10.68
N PRO A 2 -9.95 -75.28 10.60
CA PRO A 2 -10.65 -74.00 10.46
C PRO A 2 -10.56 -73.42 9.03
N ARG A 3 -11.71 -73.06 8.45
CA ARG A 3 -11.86 -72.37 7.15
C ARG A 3 -11.43 -70.91 7.26
N LYS A 4 -10.41 -70.48 6.49
CA LYS A 4 -10.01 -69.07 6.34
C LYS A 4 -11.05 -68.29 5.52
N LYS A 5 -11.62 -67.23 6.10
CA LYS A 5 -12.48 -66.24 5.40
C LYS A 5 -11.62 -65.22 4.65
N LYS A 6 -11.74 -65.18 3.31
CA LYS A 6 -11.25 -64.07 2.46
C LYS A 6 -12.16 -62.83 2.64
N LYS A 7 -11.70 -61.79 3.33
CA LYS A 7 -12.29 -60.43 3.26
C LYS A 7 -11.21 -59.36 3.40
N ALA A 8 -10.58 -58.95 2.30
CA ALA A 8 -9.77 -57.73 2.25
C ALA A 8 -9.49 -57.28 0.80
N LYS A 9 -10.47 -56.65 0.13
CA LYS A 9 -10.20 -55.90 -1.13
C LYS A 9 -11.22 -54.80 -1.48
N ARG A 10 -12.14 -54.43 -0.58
CA ARG A 10 -13.24 -53.48 -0.88
C ARG A 10 -12.99 -52.01 -0.49
N GLY A 11 -11.89 -51.67 0.19
CA GLY A 11 -11.67 -50.32 0.75
C GLY A 11 -10.86 -49.32 -0.11
N ARG A 12 -10.05 -49.78 -1.08
CA ARG A 12 -9.14 -48.89 -1.85
C ARG A 12 -9.82 -48.27 -3.09
N ALA A 13 -10.77 -48.99 -3.69
CA ALA A 13 -11.50 -48.54 -4.89
C ALA A 13 -12.63 -47.53 -4.61
N THR A 14 -13.10 -47.44 -3.36
CA THR A 14 -14.13 -46.46 -2.96
C THR A 14 -13.52 -45.09 -2.65
N ARG A 15 -12.33 -45.04 -2.03
CA ARG A 15 -11.61 -43.77 -1.78
C ARG A 15 -11.17 -43.06 -3.06
N LYS A 16 -10.67 -43.79 -4.06
CA LYS A 16 -10.22 -43.20 -5.34
C LYS A 16 -11.37 -42.57 -6.15
N ARG A 17 -12.58 -43.12 -6.04
CA ARG A 17 -13.81 -42.58 -6.67
C ARG A 17 -14.31 -41.30 -5.99
N GLY A 18 -14.23 -41.20 -4.66
CA GLY A 18 -14.63 -39.99 -3.94
C GLY A 18 -13.79 -38.76 -4.25
N ILE A 19 -12.49 -38.94 -4.55
CA ILE A 19 -11.58 -37.83 -4.89
C ILE A 19 -11.86 -37.30 -6.30
N ALA A 20 -12.06 -38.19 -7.27
CA ALA A 20 -12.38 -37.80 -8.65
C ALA A 20 -13.73 -37.05 -8.76
N ASN A 21 -14.74 -37.47 -7.99
CA ASN A 21 -16.04 -36.80 -7.97
C ASN A 21 -15.97 -35.40 -7.35
N ARG A 22 -15.08 -35.16 -6.38
CA ARG A 22 -14.88 -33.82 -5.80
C ARG A 22 -14.24 -32.86 -6.81
N ALA A 23 -13.15 -33.28 -7.46
CA ALA A 23 -12.49 -32.47 -8.47
C ALA A 23 -13.43 -32.08 -9.64
N GLY A 24 -14.28 -33.01 -10.09
CA GLY A 24 -15.30 -32.70 -11.09
C GLY A 24 -16.38 -31.75 -10.60
N HIS A 25 -16.82 -31.90 -9.35
CA HIS A 25 -17.78 -30.99 -8.71
C HIS A 25 -17.19 -29.58 -8.56
N ASP A 26 -15.92 -29.47 -8.17
CA ASP A 26 -15.24 -28.20 -7.96
C ASP A 26 -15.09 -27.43 -9.28
N ALA A 27 -14.72 -28.12 -10.38
CA ALA A 27 -14.64 -27.51 -11.71
C ALA A 27 -16.01 -26.95 -12.19
N LEU A 28 -17.10 -27.69 -11.95
CA LEU A 28 -18.46 -27.25 -12.29
C LEU A 28 -18.88 -26.02 -11.48
N VAL A 29 -18.51 -25.96 -10.20
CA VAL A 29 -18.78 -24.78 -9.35
C VAL A 29 -18.01 -23.56 -9.85
N VAL A 30 -16.74 -23.71 -10.22
CA VAL A 30 -15.91 -22.63 -10.77
C VAL A 30 -16.50 -22.09 -12.09
N GLU A 31 -16.88 -22.98 -13.00
CA GLU A 31 -17.49 -22.59 -14.28
C GLU A 31 -18.83 -21.85 -14.06
N ARG A 32 -19.67 -22.35 -13.14
CA ARG A 32 -20.95 -21.71 -12.80
C ARG A 32 -20.76 -20.32 -12.21
N ARG A 33 -19.81 -20.16 -11.28
CA ARG A 33 -19.42 -18.87 -10.68
C ARG A 33 -18.96 -17.87 -11.74
N SER A 34 -18.10 -18.30 -12.66
CA SER A 34 -17.64 -17.46 -13.77
C SER A 34 -18.78 -17.00 -14.68
N SER A 35 -19.78 -17.86 -14.88
CA SER A 35 -20.97 -17.57 -15.70
C SER A 35 -21.91 -16.60 -14.98
N ALA A 36 -22.12 -16.78 -13.67
CA ALA A 36 -22.90 -15.88 -12.84
C ALA A 36 -22.31 -14.47 -12.82
N LEU A 37 -20.98 -14.35 -12.65
CA LEU A 37 -20.29 -13.06 -12.70
C LEU A 37 -20.44 -12.39 -14.07
N ARG A 38 -20.31 -13.13 -15.17
CA ARG A 38 -20.44 -12.60 -16.54
C ARG A 38 -21.85 -12.05 -16.81
N LEU A 39 -22.88 -12.78 -16.40
CA LEU A 39 -24.26 -12.32 -16.50
C LEU A 39 -24.49 -11.06 -15.64
N ARG A 40 -23.87 -10.99 -14.46
CA ARG A 40 -23.96 -9.80 -13.61
C ARG A 40 -23.31 -8.58 -14.26
N ILE A 41 -22.14 -8.73 -14.87
CA ILE A 41 -21.45 -7.68 -15.64
C ILE A 41 -22.32 -7.21 -16.81
N GLY A 42 -23.02 -8.13 -17.48
CA GLY A 42 -23.98 -7.85 -18.54
C GLY A 42 -25.30 -7.20 -18.09
N GLY A 43 -25.46 -6.89 -16.79
CA GLY A 43 -26.62 -6.18 -16.26
C GLY A 43 -27.77 -7.07 -15.75
N ALA A 44 -27.61 -8.40 -15.73
CA ALA A 44 -28.64 -9.28 -15.21
C ALA A 44 -28.87 -9.09 -13.69
N ARG A 45 -30.13 -9.22 -13.26
CA ARG A 45 -30.53 -9.26 -11.84
C ARG A 45 -30.34 -10.68 -11.28
N TYR A 46 -30.09 -10.83 -9.98
CA TYR A 46 -29.84 -12.15 -9.36
C TYR A 46 -30.93 -13.20 -9.62
N ARG A 47 -32.21 -12.81 -9.69
CA ARG A 47 -33.29 -13.73 -10.06
C ARG A 47 -33.16 -14.24 -11.50
N GLN A 48 -32.76 -13.38 -12.43
CA GLN A 48 -32.54 -13.77 -13.83
C GLN A 48 -31.32 -14.70 -13.94
N ILE A 49 -30.26 -14.42 -13.18
CA ILE A 49 -29.08 -15.30 -13.09
C ILE A 49 -29.45 -16.68 -12.52
N ALA A 50 -30.26 -16.72 -11.46
CA ALA A 50 -30.74 -17.95 -10.85
C ALA A 50 -31.56 -18.80 -11.83
N THR A 51 -32.46 -18.16 -12.59
CA THR A 51 -33.22 -18.82 -13.66
C THR A 51 -32.31 -19.33 -14.77
N GLU A 52 -31.38 -18.50 -15.26
CA GLU A 52 -30.49 -18.82 -16.37
C GLU A 52 -29.55 -19.98 -16.05
N LEU A 53 -29.04 -20.03 -14.81
CA LEU A 53 -28.10 -21.06 -14.35
C LEU A 53 -28.80 -22.23 -13.63
N ASN A 54 -30.13 -22.22 -13.56
CA ASN A 54 -30.95 -23.21 -12.87
C ASN A 54 -30.49 -23.49 -11.43
N VAL A 55 -30.29 -22.43 -10.65
CA VAL A 55 -29.91 -22.49 -9.22
C VAL A 55 -30.87 -21.68 -8.37
N SER A 56 -30.75 -21.81 -7.05
CA SER A 56 -31.50 -20.96 -6.12
C SER A 56 -31.03 -19.51 -6.21
N LEU A 57 -31.91 -18.57 -5.86
CA LEU A 57 -31.57 -17.14 -5.79
C LEU A 57 -30.38 -16.88 -4.86
N ASP A 58 -30.35 -17.60 -3.73
CA ASP A 58 -29.30 -17.52 -2.72
C ASP A 58 -27.96 -17.99 -3.29
N THR A 59 -27.96 -19.12 -4.00
CA THR A 59 -26.77 -19.65 -4.69
C THR A 59 -26.26 -18.68 -5.76
N ALA A 60 -27.14 -18.09 -6.57
CA ALA A 60 -26.74 -17.11 -7.58
C ALA A 60 -26.13 -15.84 -6.96
N TRP A 61 -26.62 -15.41 -5.79
CA TRP A 61 -26.03 -14.29 -5.06
C TRP A 61 -24.63 -14.65 -4.55
N HIS A 62 -24.48 -15.78 -3.86
CA HIS A 62 -23.20 -16.26 -3.34
C HIS A 62 -22.16 -16.46 -4.45
N ASP A 63 -22.53 -17.10 -5.55
CA ASP A 63 -21.63 -17.33 -6.68
C ASP A 63 -21.06 -16.02 -7.25
N VAL A 64 -21.87 -14.95 -7.32
CA VAL A 64 -21.42 -13.62 -7.74
C VAL A 64 -20.51 -12.98 -6.68
N GLN A 65 -20.90 -13.00 -5.41
CA GLN A 65 -20.11 -12.40 -4.32
C GLN A 65 -18.74 -13.07 -4.19
N ASP A 66 -18.71 -14.40 -4.22
CA ASP A 66 -17.48 -15.19 -4.14
C ASP A 66 -16.55 -14.87 -5.31
N SER A 67 -17.10 -14.77 -6.53
CA SER A 67 -16.31 -14.42 -7.73
C SER A 67 -15.75 -13.00 -7.68
N ILE A 68 -16.51 -12.04 -7.14
CA ILE A 68 -16.03 -10.66 -6.92
C ILE A 68 -14.93 -10.66 -5.86
N ALA A 69 -15.13 -11.36 -4.74
CA ALA A 69 -14.14 -11.46 -3.67
C ALA A 69 -12.84 -12.11 -4.16
N GLU A 70 -12.92 -13.18 -4.93
CA GLU A 70 -11.77 -13.84 -5.55
C GLU A 70 -11.04 -12.92 -6.52
N THR A 71 -11.77 -12.22 -7.40
CA THR A 71 -11.18 -11.24 -8.33
C THR A 71 -10.48 -10.10 -7.58
N ASN A 72 -11.09 -9.60 -6.50
CA ASN A 72 -10.50 -8.58 -5.66
C ASN A 72 -9.26 -9.08 -4.91
N ALA A 73 -9.28 -10.32 -4.41
CA ALA A 73 -8.15 -10.94 -3.76
C ALA A 73 -6.96 -11.08 -4.73
N LEU A 74 -7.19 -11.61 -5.93
CA LEU A 74 -6.17 -11.70 -6.99
C LEU A 74 -5.64 -10.31 -7.38
N SER A 75 -6.52 -9.31 -7.49
CA SER A 75 -6.11 -7.94 -7.77
C SER A 75 -5.26 -7.33 -6.65
N THR A 76 -5.54 -7.71 -5.39
CA THR A 76 -4.79 -7.26 -4.22
C THR A 76 -3.42 -7.93 -4.16
N GLU A 77 -3.35 -9.24 -4.39
CA GLU A 77 -2.11 -10.01 -4.50
C GLU A 77 -1.21 -9.44 -5.61
N HIS A 78 -1.74 -9.24 -6.82
CA HIS A 78 -0.97 -8.61 -7.91
C HIS A 78 -0.49 -7.19 -7.55
N ALA A 79 -1.29 -6.41 -6.82
CA ALA A 79 -0.89 -5.09 -6.34
C ALA A 79 0.23 -5.17 -5.28
N GLU A 80 0.21 -6.19 -4.42
CA GLU A 80 1.25 -6.48 -3.44
C GLU A 80 2.55 -6.94 -4.09
N GLU A 81 2.48 -7.84 -5.08
CA GLU A 81 3.62 -8.27 -5.88
C GLU A 81 4.26 -7.09 -6.62
N LEU A 82 3.45 -6.25 -7.26
CA LEU A 82 3.94 -5.05 -7.93
C LEU A 82 4.60 -4.08 -6.94
N ARG A 83 4.02 -3.92 -5.75
CA ARG A 83 4.61 -3.11 -4.66
C ARG A 83 5.95 -3.69 -4.22
N ALA A 84 6.07 -5.01 -4.09
CA ALA A 84 7.31 -5.68 -3.70
C ALA A 84 8.42 -5.49 -4.75
N VAL A 85 8.10 -5.70 -6.04
CA VAL A 85 9.05 -5.48 -7.15
C VAL A 85 9.51 -4.03 -7.19
N GLU A 86 8.60 -3.08 -7.01
CA GLU A 86 8.93 -1.66 -7.00
C GLU A 86 9.79 -1.28 -5.79
N LEU A 87 9.51 -1.82 -4.60
CA LEU A 87 10.34 -1.63 -3.41
C LEU A 87 11.76 -2.15 -3.62
N GLU A 88 11.91 -3.36 -4.19
CA GLU A 88 13.23 -3.93 -4.49
C GLU A 88 14.02 -3.05 -5.48
N ARG A 89 13.34 -2.50 -6.49
CA ARG A 89 13.93 -1.57 -7.46
C ARG A 89 14.44 -0.30 -6.77
N LEU A 90 13.64 0.28 -5.87
CA LEU A 90 14.01 1.49 -5.12
C LEU A 90 15.18 1.21 -4.15
N ASP A 91 15.22 0.04 -3.50
CA ASP A 91 16.33 -0.38 -2.64
C ASP A 91 17.63 -0.55 -3.44
N ARG A 92 17.54 -1.03 -4.68
CA ARG A 92 18.69 -1.11 -5.59
C ARG A 92 19.22 0.27 -5.96
N TYR A 93 18.34 1.25 -6.21
CA TYR A 93 18.76 2.63 -6.46
C TYR A 93 19.44 3.27 -5.24
N LEU A 94 18.89 3.09 -4.04
CA LEU A 94 19.50 3.62 -2.82
C LEU A 94 20.90 3.05 -2.61
N ARG A 95 21.09 1.74 -2.79
CA ARG A 95 22.42 1.11 -2.73
C ARG A 95 23.39 1.71 -3.73
N GLY A 96 22.97 1.89 -4.99
CA GLY A 96 23.82 2.51 -6.01
C GLY A 96 24.18 3.97 -5.72
N LEU A 97 23.35 4.70 -5.00
CA LEU A 97 23.62 6.09 -4.61
C LEU A 97 24.59 6.20 -3.43
N GLN A 98 24.73 5.18 -2.58
CA GLN A 98 25.59 5.23 -1.40
C GLN A 98 27.05 5.53 -1.75
N ASP A 99 27.60 4.89 -2.78
CA ASP A 99 28.99 5.10 -3.19
C ASP A 99 29.22 6.53 -3.68
N VAL A 100 28.25 7.10 -4.40
CA VAL A 100 28.30 8.48 -4.90
C VAL A 100 28.22 9.49 -3.74
N ILE A 101 27.39 9.20 -2.74
CA ILE A 101 27.24 10.04 -1.55
C ILE A 101 28.51 9.99 -0.67
N ALA A 102 29.15 8.82 -0.58
CA ALA A 102 30.39 8.64 0.17
C ALA A 102 31.62 9.25 -0.54
N GLY A 103 31.56 9.44 -1.86
CA GLY A 103 32.65 9.97 -2.67
C GLY A 103 33.09 11.41 -2.32
N THR A 104 34.17 11.87 -2.96
CA THR A 104 34.78 13.19 -2.67
C THR A 104 34.25 14.33 -3.56
N ASN A 105 33.53 14.03 -4.63
CA ASN A 105 32.99 15.06 -5.53
C ASN A 105 31.72 15.69 -4.94
N SER A 106 31.83 16.91 -4.43
CA SER A 106 30.75 17.64 -3.78
C SER A 106 29.52 17.87 -4.67
N THR A 107 29.71 18.14 -5.97
CA THR A 107 28.60 18.39 -6.90
C THR A 107 27.80 17.11 -7.18
N LEU A 108 28.48 15.99 -7.41
CA LEU A 108 27.83 14.69 -7.61
C LEU A 108 27.15 14.21 -6.32
N LYS A 109 27.77 14.44 -5.17
CA LYS A 109 27.22 14.12 -3.85
C LYS A 109 25.89 14.82 -3.59
N LEU A 110 25.83 16.14 -3.80
CA LEU A 110 24.61 16.91 -3.60
C LEU A 110 23.45 16.38 -4.46
N ARG A 111 23.72 16.11 -5.73
CA ARG A 111 22.72 15.54 -6.65
C ARG A 111 22.29 14.12 -6.25
N ALA A 112 23.22 13.29 -5.76
CA ALA A 112 22.91 11.95 -5.29
C ALA A 112 22.05 11.96 -4.01
N ILE A 113 22.30 12.90 -3.09
CA ILE A 113 21.47 13.11 -1.89
C ILE A 113 20.05 13.52 -2.29
N GLU A 114 19.90 14.47 -3.21
CA GLU A 114 18.59 14.90 -3.71
C GLU A 114 17.79 13.73 -4.30
N ILE A 115 18.42 12.93 -5.17
CA ILE A 115 17.78 11.74 -5.75
C ILE A 115 17.44 10.71 -4.65
N ALA A 116 18.34 10.48 -3.69
CA ALA A 116 18.10 9.55 -2.58
C ALA A 116 16.89 9.96 -1.72
N VAL A 117 16.70 11.27 -1.50
CA VAL A 117 15.52 11.80 -0.81
C VAL A 117 14.24 11.50 -1.60
N HIS A 118 14.25 11.71 -2.93
CA HIS A 118 13.09 11.39 -3.78
C HIS A 118 12.75 9.90 -3.80
N VAL A 119 13.77 9.03 -3.90
CA VAL A 119 13.60 7.58 -3.84
C VAL A 119 13.05 7.16 -2.48
N SER A 120 13.57 7.72 -1.39
CA SER A 120 13.10 7.44 -0.03
C SER A 120 11.64 7.88 0.19
N ALA A 121 11.26 9.05 -0.33
CA ALA A 121 9.88 9.52 -0.30
C ALA A 121 8.94 8.60 -1.07
N ARG A 122 9.37 8.06 -2.24
CA ARG A 122 8.56 7.09 -2.98
C ARG A 122 8.39 5.77 -2.21
N ARG A 123 9.44 5.29 -1.53
CA ARG A 123 9.37 4.11 -0.65
C ARG A 123 8.40 4.33 0.51
N ALA A 124 8.48 5.48 1.17
CA ALA A 124 7.59 5.84 2.28
C ALA A 124 6.11 5.79 1.86
N LYS A 125 5.79 6.30 0.66
CA LYS A 125 4.43 6.19 0.07
C LYS A 125 3.99 4.75 -0.19
N LEU A 126 4.87 3.92 -0.76
CA LEU A 126 4.54 2.52 -1.06
C LEU A 126 4.37 1.67 0.19
N LEU A 127 5.09 1.99 1.27
CA LEU A 127 4.98 1.34 2.58
C LEU A 127 3.86 1.92 3.45
N GLY A 128 3.21 3.01 3.02
CA GLY A 128 2.21 3.70 3.81
C GLY A 128 2.78 4.44 5.03
N LEU A 129 4.10 4.70 5.07
CA LEU A 129 4.74 5.48 6.14
C LEU A 129 4.41 6.98 6.06
N ASP A 130 3.96 7.45 4.89
CA ASP A 130 3.42 8.79 4.68
C ASP A 130 1.91 8.90 5.05
N ALA A 131 1.31 7.85 5.63
CA ALA A 131 -0.09 7.85 6.01
C ALA A 131 -0.33 8.84 7.16
N GLN A 132 -0.94 9.99 6.81
CA GLN A 132 -1.43 11.05 7.71
C GLN A 132 -0.41 11.49 8.76
N GLN A 133 0.24 12.64 8.53
CA GLN A 133 0.73 13.42 9.66
C GLN A 133 -0.47 13.72 10.56
N THR A 134 -0.56 13.01 11.67
CA THR A 134 -1.56 13.27 12.71
C THR A 134 -1.36 14.70 13.19
N ALA A 135 -2.44 15.43 13.49
CA ALA A 135 -2.37 16.77 14.08
C ALA A 135 -1.27 16.97 15.15
N PRO A 136 -1.02 16.02 16.09
CA PRO A 136 0.09 16.13 17.05
C PRO A 136 1.49 16.16 16.43
N ALA A 137 1.72 15.48 15.30
CA ALA A 137 3.03 15.49 14.62
C ALA A 137 3.29 16.84 13.93
N ILE A 138 2.24 17.49 13.42
CA ILE A 138 2.34 18.83 12.84
C ILE A 138 2.67 19.88 13.91
N GLU A 139 2.04 19.78 15.08
CA GLU A 139 2.27 20.68 16.22
C GLU A 139 3.71 20.58 16.75
N GLU A 140 4.26 19.35 16.82
CA GLU A 140 5.64 19.13 17.20
C GLU A 140 6.64 19.70 16.18
N ILE A 141 6.38 19.52 14.87
CA ILE A 141 7.21 20.12 13.81
C ILE A 141 7.18 21.65 13.89
N LEU A 142 6.01 22.25 14.14
CA LEU A 142 5.87 23.70 14.31
C LEU A 142 6.63 24.20 15.54
N ARG A 143 6.57 23.48 16.67
CA ARG A 143 7.33 23.81 17.89
C ARG A 143 8.83 23.83 17.61
N THR A 144 9.37 22.78 16.99
CA THR A 144 10.79 22.70 16.66
C THR A 144 11.20 23.76 15.64
N ALA A 145 10.35 24.07 14.65
CA ALA A 145 10.63 25.15 13.70
C ALA A 145 10.69 26.53 14.40
N THR A 146 9.83 26.79 15.38
CA THR A 146 9.85 28.02 16.19
C THR A 146 11.13 28.12 17.02
N GLU A 147 11.55 27.03 17.65
CA GLU A 147 12.81 26.96 18.42
C GLU A 147 14.02 27.27 17.53
N ILE A 148 14.06 26.71 16.31
CA ILE A 148 15.13 26.98 15.34
C ILE A 148 15.15 28.45 14.92
N VAL A 149 14.00 29.06 14.64
CA VAL A 149 13.90 30.49 14.30
C VAL A 149 14.47 31.34 15.43
N HIS A 150 14.10 31.04 16.68
CA HIS A 150 14.59 31.77 17.83
C HIS A 150 16.12 31.64 18.01
N ILE A 151 16.66 30.43 17.86
CA ILE A 151 18.10 30.19 17.91
C ILE A 151 18.84 31.01 16.85
N ILE A 152 18.36 30.98 15.59
CA ILE A 152 18.94 31.72 14.48
C ILE A 152 18.94 33.23 14.74
N GLN A 153 17.83 33.78 15.24
CA GLN A 153 17.72 35.19 15.61
C GLN A 153 18.71 35.58 16.73
N SER A 154 18.99 34.68 17.67
CA SER A 154 19.88 34.96 18.80
C SER A 154 21.37 34.79 18.50
N GLU A 155 21.73 33.93 17.53
CA GLU A 155 23.12 33.55 17.27
C GLU A 155 23.74 34.22 16.04
N ILE A 156 22.93 34.70 15.08
CA ILE A 156 23.42 35.31 13.84
C ILE A 156 23.29 36.83 13.91
N GLN A 157 24.42 37.55 13.87
CA GLN A 157 24.44 39.02 13.92
C GLN A 157 24.05 39.71 12.60
N ASP A 158 24.14 39.01 11.46
CA ASP A 158 23.75 39.56 10.16
C ASP A 158 22.25 39.34 9.91
N GLN A 159 21.47 40.41 10.10
CA GLN A 159 20.02 40.38 9.95
C GLN A 159 19.56 39.96 8.56
N ARG A 160 20.32 40.24 7.49
CA ARG A 160 19.92 39.87 6.12
C ARG A 160 19.95 38.36 5.93
N ILE A 161 20.89 37.68 6.58
CA ILE A 161 21.01 36.23 6.56
C ILE A 161 19.88 35.59 7.39
N VAL A 162 19.58 36.17 8.56
CA VAL A 162 18.48 35.75 9.42
C VAL A 162 17.14 35.81 8.66
N ASP A 163 16.84 36.95 8.04
CA ASP A 163 15.58 37.16 7.31
C ASP A 163 15.42 36.15 6.15
N ALA A 164 16.50 35.92 5.37
CA ALA A 164 16.48 34.98 4.26
C ALA A 164 16.27 33.51 4.71
N ILE A 165 16.81 33.13 5.87
CA ILE A 165 16.61 31.79 6.43
C ILE A 165 15.19 31.65 6.98
N ILE A 166 14.70 32.65 7.71
CA ILE A 166 13.33 32.68 8.25
C ILE A 166 12.29 32.59 7.13
N GLU A 167 12.47 33.35 6.04
CA GLU A 167 11.55 33.33 4.89
C GLU A 167 11.50 31.94 4.25
N ARG A 168 12.65 31.26 4.15
CA ARG A 168 12.75 29.92 3.57
C ARG A 168 12.12 28.85 4.46
N ILE A 169 12.28 28.96 5.78
CA ILE A 169 11.62 28.10 6.77
C ILE A 169 10.11 28.31 6.73
N THR A 170 9.65 29.56 6.78
CA THR A 170 8.23 29.94 6.76
C THR A 170 7.54 29.45 5.49
N SER A 171 8.14 29.71 4.32
CA SER A 171 7.63 29.24 3.02
C SER A 171 7.60 27.71 2.89
N ARG A 172 8.48 26.99 3.60
CA ARG A 172 8.43 25.52 3.64
C ARG A 172 7.33 25.02 4.57
N MET A 173 7.11 25.70 5.70
CA MET A 173 6.08 25.35 6.68
C MET A 173 4.66 25.65 6.16
N GLU A 174 4.45 26.73 5.41
CA GLU A 174 3.17 27.01 4.75
C GLU A 174 2.71 25.90 3.80
N ARG A 175 3.67 25.23 3.14
CA ARG A 175 3.38 24.10 2.24
C ARG A 175 3.08 22.80 2.99
N LEU A 176 3.59 22.65 4.22
CA LEU A 176 3.44 21.43 5.02
C LEU A 176 2.24 21.50 5.97
N ALA A 177 1.95 22.69 6.53
CA ALA A 177 0.95 22.88 7.57
C ALA A 177 0.33 24.29 7.52
N PRO A 178 -0.49 24.61 6.50
CA PRO A 178 -1.02 25.95 6.25
C PRO A 178 -1.88 26.51 7.40
N SER A 179 -2.47 25.66 8.23
CA SER A 179 -3.25 26.05 9.41
C SER A 179 -2.40 26.45 10.62
N GLY A 180 -1.13 26.03 10.69
CA GLY A 180 -0.22 26.26 11.83
C GLY A 180 0.79 27.40 11.63
N THR A 181 0.91 27.93 10.41
CA THR A 181 1.90 28.96 10.07
C THR A 181 1.75 30.26 10.88
N ARG A 182 0.54 30.57 11.36
CA ARG A 182 0.29 31.79 12.15
C ARG A 182 1.12 31.86 13.43
N VAL A 183 1.46 30.72 14.03
CA VAL A 183 2.28 30.64 15.25
C VAL A 183 3.75 30.95 14.94
N LEU A 184 4.26 30.47 13.80
CA LEU A 184 5.61 30.78 13.33
C LEU A 184 5.74 32.25 12.92
N GLN A 185 4.75 32.80 12.22
CA GLN A 185 4.74 34.22 11.84
C GLN A 185 4.71 35.13 13.07
N ALA A 186 3.99 34.78 14.13
CA ALA A 186 3.99 35.53 15.38
C ALA A 186 5.37 35.52 16.07
N ALA A 187 6.04 34.37 16.12
CA ALA A 187 7.38 34.25 16.71
C ALA A 187 8.46 35.03 15.94
N VAL A 188 8.26 35.24 14.63
CA VAL A 188 9.14 36.08 13.80
C VAL A 188 8.93 37.57 14.10
N ILE A 189 7.71 37.99 14.45
CA ILE A 189 7.34 39.40 14.68
C ILE A 189 7.74 39.89 16.09
N ASP A 190 7.73 39.02 17.11
CA ASP A 190 8.00 39.40 18.52
C ASP A 190 9.46 39.82 18.84
N HIS A 191 10.39 39.74 17.87
CA HIS A 191 11.82 40.11 18.04
C HIS A 191 12.29 41.27 17.15
N GLY A 192 11.37 42.01 16.50
CA GLY A 192 11.67 43.26 15.77
C GLY A 192 11.43 44.50 16.61
#